data_AF-A0A1G2UYH6-F1
#
_entry.id   AF-A0A1G2UYH6-F1
#
_cell.length_a   1.000
_cell.length_b   1.000
_cell.length_c   1.000
_cell.angle_alpha   90.00
_cell.angle_beta   90.00
_cell.angle_gamma   90.00
#
_symmetry.space_group_name_H-M   'P 1'
#
loop_
_entity.id
_entity.type
_entity.pdbx_description
1 polymer ?
#
loop_
_entity_poly.entity_id
_entity_poly.type
_entity_poly.pdbx_seq_one_letter_code
_entity_poly.pdbx_strand_id
1 'polypeptide(L)'
;MQSQTTDLTVLQRYGALAISASDPRLLAVAHRLGPRNPAMLLTQIQKHIPAPLEQQIFVALASNGYDLRPEKFAEILTAHRGPSPLTMSAFERKEISPGVFFSSIDAFQDFVNTIISVIEDAKFSSFSCSLRSAIVLAQTYGEKTETVLSSIMENAEDIYYETLSKKKFGESQTKIVSVIVNFLTRKIIPACQETGILPPVDIMSFFEDASYAQARAACMHEGQQLNLVPAGSITPEGSYYGDE
;
A
#
# COMPACT_ATOMS: atom_id res chain seq x y z
N MET A 1 7.33 12.48 18.15
CA MET A 1 6.26 13.23 17.45
C MET A 1 4.94 12.64 17.90
N GLN A 2 4.00 13.45 18.38
CA GLN A 2 2.68 12.96 18.79
C GLN A 2 1.96 12.44 17.55
N SER A 3 1.75 11.13 17.48
CA SER A 3 0.93 10.49 16.45
C SER A 3 -0.49 11.00 16.65
N GLN A 4 -0.93 11.93 15.79
CA GLN A 4 -2.33 12.37 15.76
C GLN A 4 -3.15 11.18 15.28
N THR A 5 -3.61 10.36 16.22
CA THR A 5 -4.47 9.22 15.94
C THR A 5 -5.73 9.77 15.27
N THR A 6 -5.85 9.55 13.97
CA THR A 6 -7.01 9.97 13.18
C THR A 6 -8.20 9.19 13.71
N ASP A 7 -9.10 9.82 14.45
CA ASP A 7 -10.28 9.11 14.93
C ASP A 7 -11.35 9.17 13.84
N LEU A 8 -11.32 8.21 12.89
CA LEU A 8 -12.35 8.10 11.85
C LEU A 8 -13.76 7.95 12.45
N THR A 9 -13.90 7.57 13.73
CA THR A 9 -15.20 7.55 14.42
C THR A 9 -15.84 8.93 14.54
N VAL A 10 -15.08 10.03 14.40
CA VAL A 10 -15.61 11.40 14.37
C VAL A 10 -16.59 11.61 13.20
N LEU A 11 -16.48 10.83 12.12
CA LEU A 11 -17.41 10.87 10.98
C LEU A 11 -18.84 10.46 11.34
N GLN A 12 -19.06 9.69 12.41
CA GLN A 12 -20.42 9.37 12.90
C GLN A 12 -21.21 10.62 13.35
N ARG A 13 -20.52 11.66 13.81
CA ARG A 13 -21.17 12.87 14.38
C ARG A 13 -21.71 13.82 13.32
N TYR A 14 -21.27 13.71 12.06
CA TYR A 14 -21.53 14.76 11.08
C TYR A 14 -22.78 14.58 10.22
N GLY A 15 -23.48 13.44 10.26
CA GLY A 15 -24.86 13.25 9.74
C GLY A 15 -25.13 13.57 8.25
N ALA A 16 -24.19 14.21 7.56
CA ALA A 16 -24.27 14.67 6.19
C ALA A 16 -23.39 13.73 5.35
N LEU A 17 -24.05 12.80 4.67
CA LEU A 17 -23.37 11.73 3.93
C LEU A 17 -22.56 12.24 2.73
N ALA A 18 -22.76 13.48 2.26
CA ALA A 18 -22.10 14.02 1.07
C ALA A 18 -21.19 15.21 1.39
N ILE A 19 -19.99 15.23 0.80
CA ILE A 19 -19.07 16.35 0.88
C ILE A 19 -19.54 17.43 -0.11
N SER A 20 -19.52 18.70 0.33
CA SER A 20 -19.76 19.85 -0.52
C SER A 20 -18.46 20.57 -0.89
N ALA A 21 -18.48 21.35 -1.97
CA ALA A 21 -17.35 22.19 -2.36
C ALA A 21 -17.01 23.27 -1.31
N SER A 22 -17.93 23.56 -0.38
CA SER A 22 -17.76 24.48 0.74
C SER A 22 -17.17 23.83 1.99
N ASP A 23 -16.88 22.53 1.98
CA ASP A 23 -16.26 21.84 3.12
C ASP A 23 -14.86 22.41 3.38
N PRO A 24 -14.58 22.97 4.57
CA PRO A 24 -13.27 23.56 4.88
C PRO A 24 -12.13 22.53 4.84
N ARG A 25 -12.42 21.24 5.12
CA ARG A 25 -11.44 20.16 5.01
C ARG A 25 -11.03 19.95 3.56
N LEU A 26 -11.97 20.05 2.64
CA LEU A 26 -11.72 19.89 1.21
C LEU A 26 -10.79 21.00 0.69
N LEU A 27 -10.94 22.24 1.16
CA LEU A 27 -10.03 23.33 0.83
C LEU A 27 -8.59 23.03 1.29
N ALA A 28 -8.42 22.60 2.54
CA ALA A 28 -7.10 22.24 3.06
C ALA A 28 -6.45 21.10 2.26
N VAL A 29 -7.23 20.06 1.93
CA VAL A 29 -6.74 18.93 1.12
C VAL A 29 -6.40 19.35 -0.30
N ALA A 30 -7.22 20.19 -0.92
CA ALA A 30 -7.01 20.69 -2.28
C ALA A 30 -5.66 21.43 -2.39
N HIS A 31 -5.36 22.31 -1.42
CA HIS A 31 -4.07 23.00 -1.34
C HIS A 31 -2.88 22.06 -1.27
N ARG A 32 -2.97 20.93 -0.55
CA ARG A 32 -1.84 20.00 -0.40
C ARG A 32 -1.67 19.05 -1.59
N LEU A 33 -2.77 18.48 -2.10
CA LEU A 33 -2.71 17.49 -3.19
C LEU A 33 -2.40 18.11 -4.55
N GLY A 34 -2.41 19.44 -4.67
CA GLY A 34 -2.11 20.19 -5.89
C GLY A 34 -3.31 20.87 -6.56
N PRO A 35 -4.55 20.34 -6.50
CA PRO A 35 -5.73 21.07 -6.95
C PRO A 35 -5.93 22.36 -6.13
N ARG A 36 -5.56 23.53 -6.63
CA ARG A 36 -5.84 24.79 -5.90
C ARG A 36 -7.34 25.12 -5.77
N ASN A 37 -8.21 24.34 -6.43
CA ASN A 37 -9.65 24.53 -6.45
C ASN A 37 -10.39 23.34 -5.80
N PRO A 38 -11.11 23.55 -4.67
CA PRO A 38 -11.89 22.51 -3.99
C PRO A 38 -12.95 21.84 -4.88
N ALA A 39 -13.58 22.59 -5.78
CA ALA A 39 -14.59 22.03 -6.70
C ALA A 39 -13.96 21.02 -7.67
N MET A 40 -12.73 21.27 -8.13
CA MET A 40 -12.01 20.33 -8.99
C MET A 40 -11.63 19.05 -8.23
N LEU A 41 -11.18 19.19 -6.98
CA LEU A 41 -10.91 18.04 -6.12
C LEU A 41 -12.20 17.23 -5.85
N LEU A 42 -13.32 17.90 -5.59
CA LEU A 42 -14.61 17.23 -5.40
C LEU A 42 -14.99 16.37 -6.62
N THR A 43 -14.85 16.91 -7.83
CA THR A 43 -15.11 16.17 -9.07
C THR A 43 -14.21 14.94 -9.19
N GLN A 44 -12.92 15.05 -8.83
CA GLN A 44 -12.00 13.90 -8.82
C GLN A 44 -12.39 12.86 -7.76
N ILE A 45 -12.78 13.30 -6.57
CA ILE A 45 -13.27 12.42 -5.50
C ILE A 45 -14.51 11.65 -5.99
N GLN A 46 -15.52 12.36 -6.50
CA GLN A 46 -16.77 11.75 -6.98
C GLN A 46 -16.56 10.79 -8.16
N LYS A 47 -15.58 11.08 -9.02
CA LYS A 47 -15.20 10.20 -10.15
C LYS A 47 -14.62 8.88 -9.68
N HIS A 48 -13.75 8.88 -8.67
CA HIS A 48 -13.00 7.69 -8.25
C HIS A 48 -13.59 6.99 -7.02
N ILE A 49 -14.35 7.70 -6.20
CA ILE A 49 -14.92 7.23 -4.92
C ILE A 49 -16.43 7.52 -4.97
N PRO A 50 -17.26 6.62 -5.49
CA PRO A 50 -18.67 6.90 -5.72
C PRO A 50 -19.50 6.90 -4.43
N ALA A 51 -19.11 6.13 -3.42
CA ALA A 51 -19.88 6.00 -2.19
C ALA A 51 -19.69 7.24 -1.29
N PRO A 52 -20.75 7.96 -0.92
CA PRO A 52 -20.62 9.23 -0.17
C PRO A 52 -19.88 9.07 1.18
N LEU A 53 -20.11 7.96 1.88
CA LEU A 53 -19.41 7.63 3.12
C LEU A 53 -17.89 7.48 2.93
N GLU A 54 -17.48 6.89 1.81
CA GLU A 54 -16.07 6.67 1.49
C GLU A 54 -15.39 7.97 1.05
N GLN A 55 -16.13 8.86 0.40
CA GLN A 55 -15.65 10.21 0.13
C GLN A 55 -15.35 10.95 1.46
N GLN A 56 -16.24 10.84 2.45
CA GLN A 56 -16.05 11.43 3.78
C GLN A 56 -14.80 10.85 4.48
N ILE A 57 -14.60 9.53 4.41
CA ILE A 57 -13.41 8.86 4.93
C ILE A 57 -12.15 9.38 4.23
N PHE A 58 -12.17 9.49 2.90
CA PHE A 58 -11.06 10.06 2.13
C PHE A 58 -10.70 11.46 2.60
N VAL A 59 -11.67 12.37 2.70
CA VAL A 59 -11.40 13.76 3.12
C VAL A 59 -10.92 13.82 4.56
N ALA A 60 -11.42 12.97 5.46
CA ALA A 60 -10.96 12.92 6.84
C ALA A 60 -9.49 12.47 6.94
N LEU A 61 -9.13 11.36 6.26
CA LEU A 61 -7.75 10.90 6.21
C LEU A 61 -6.86 11.96 5.55
N ALA A 62 -7.26 12.45 4.38
CA ALA A 62 -6.51 13.47 3.70
C ALA A 62 -6.34 14.69 4.58
N SER A 63 -7.35 15.21 5.28
CA SER A 63 -7.18 16.38 6.16
C SER A 63 -6.12 16.20 7.25
N ASN A 64 -5.86 14.96 7.68
CA ASN A 64 -4.88 14.63 8.72
C ASN A 64 -3.47 14.34 8.19
N GLY A 65 -3.18 14.67 6.92
CA GLY A 65 -1.84 14.62 6.35
C GLY A 65 -1.54 13.39 5.49
N TYR A 66 -2.52 12.49 5.31
CA TYR A 66 -2.37 11.41 4.34
C TYR A 66 -2.52 11.97 2.91
N ASP A 67 -1.41 12.26 2.24
CA ASP A 67 -1.37 12.84 0.90
C ASP A 67 -1.62 11.81 -0.22
N LEU A 68 -2.73 11.07 -0.10
CA LEU A 68 -3.19 10.12 -1.12
C LEU A 68 -4.11 10.83 -2.11
N ARG A 69 -3.87 10.62 -3.41
CA ARG A 69 -4.80 11.07 -4.46
C ARG A 69 -6.08 10.21 -4.45
N PRO A 70 -7.25 10.73 -4.87
CA PRO A 70 -8.51 9.99 -4.84
C PRO A 70 -8.46 8.62 -5.54
N GLU A 71 -7.78 8.54 -6.68
CA GLU A 71 -7.57 7.29 -7.41
C GLU A 71 -6.81 6.25 -6.58
N LYS A 72 -5.74 6.67 -5.90
CA LYS A 72 -4.91 5.78 -5.08
C LYS A 72 -5.63 5.34 -3.81
N PHE A 73 -6.41 6.23 -3.22
CA PHE A 73 -7.30 5.86 -2.13
C PHE A 73 -8.33 4.81 -2.57
N ALA A 74 -8.93 4.95 -3.75
CA ALA A 74 -9.87 3.97 -4.28
C ALA A 74 -9.22 2.59 -4.53
N GLU A 75 -7.97 2.55 -4.99
CA GLU A 75 -7.18 1.32 -5.10
C GLU A 75 -7.00 0.63 -3.73
N ILE A 76 -6.59 1.38 -2.70
CA ILE A 76 -6.40 0.86 -1.33
C ILE A 76 -7.72 0.38 -0.73
N LEU A 77 -8.79 1.16 -0.92
CA LEU A 77 -10.11 0.85 -0.41
C LEU A 77 -10.63 -0.45 -1.03
N THR A 78 -10.53 -0.59 -2.35
CA THR A 78 -10.94 -1.80 -3.08
C THR A 78 -10.14 -3.01 -2.61
N ALA A 79 -8.84 -2.84 -2.34
CA ALA A 79 -8.01 -3.91 -1.80
C ALA A 79 -8.42 -4.32 -0.38
N HIS A 80 -8.85 -3.39 0.47
CA HIS A 80 -9.26 -3.69 1.84
C HIS A 80 -10.64 -4.36 1.93
N ARG A 81 -11.67 -3.78 1.28
CA ARG A 81 -13.08 -4.20 1.44
C ARG A 81 -13.60 -5.09 0.32
N GLY A 82 -12.83 -5.26 -0.75
CA GLY A 82 -13.31 -5.88 -1.98
C GLY A 82 -14.35 -4.99 -2.70
N PRO A 83 -15.31 -5.58 -3.44
CA PRO A 83 -16.24 -4.83 -4.29
C PRO A 83 -17.34 -4.10 -3.49
N SER A 84 -17.67 -4.55 -2.28
CA SER A 84 -18.83 -4.05 -1.51
C SER A 84 -18.52 -2.74 -0.79
N PRO A 85 -19.35 -1.69 -0.95
CA PRO A 85 -19.10 -0.39 -0.32
C PRO A 85 -19.16 -0.46 1.20
N LEU A 86 -18.42 0.41 1.87
CA LEU A 86 -18.53 0.58 3.32
C LEU A 86 -19.93 1.09 3.68
N THR A 87 -20.49 0.54 4.73
CA THR A 87 -21.76 0.95 5.33
C THR A 87 -21.51 1.54 6.72
N MET A 88 -22.52 2.18 7.31
CA MET A 88 -22.41 2.73 8.68
C MET A 88 -22.04 1.67 9.74
N SER A 89 -22.38 0.41 9.51
CA SER A 89 -21.98 -0.69 10.40
C SER A 89 -20.48 -0.94 10.44
N ALA A 90 -19.70 -0.42 9.47
CA ALA A 90 -18.25 -0.48 9.51
C ALA A 90 -17.65 0.30 10.70
N PHE A 91 -18.39 1.27 11.23
CA PHE A 91 -18.01 2.06 12.41
C PHE A 91 -18.47 1.42 13.73
N GLU A 92 -19.27 0.35 13.70
CA GLU A 92 -19.70 -0.32 14.92
C GLU A 92 -18.51 -1.03 15.57
N ARG A 93 -18.21 -0.67 16.82
CA ARG A 93 -17.25 -1.40 17.64
C ARG A 93 -17.91 -2.66 18.19
N LYS A 94 -17.44 -3.81 17.73
CA LYS A 94 -17.88 -5.13 18.18
C LYS A 94 -16.85 -5.69 19.14
N GLU A 95 -17.30 -6.14 20.31
CA GLU A 95 -16.44 -6.84 21.25
C GLU A 95 -16.15 -8.24 20.70
N ILE A 96 -14.88 -8.55 20.46
CA ILE A 96 -14.44 -9.85 19.95
C ILE A 96 -13.90 -10.75 21.06
N SER A 97 -13.41 -10.15 22.15
CA SER A 97 -13.04 -10.82 23.39
C SER A 97 -13.14 -9.81 24.55
N PRO A 98 -13.14 -10.25 25.83
CA PRO A 98 -13.33 -9.34 26.97
C PRO A 98 -12.37 -8.15 26.95
N GLY A 99 -12.92 -6.95 26.72
CA GLY A 99 -12.15 -5.70 26.65
C GLY A 99 -11.43 -5.44 25.31
N VAL A 100 -11.59 -6.30 24.31
CA VAL A 100 -11.04 -6.12 22.96
C VAL A 100 -12.16 -5.82 21.98
N PHE A 101 -12.09 -4.63 21.39
CA PHE A 101 -13.06 -4.14 20.44
C PHE A 101 -12.45 -4.08 19.04
N PHE A 102 -13.24 -4.46 18.06
CA PHE A 102 -12.90 -4.39 16.65
C PHE A 102 -13.92 -3.53 15.92
N SER A 103 -13.44 -2.63 15.05
CA SER A 103 -14.27 -2.01 14.03
C SER A 103 -13.59 -2.15 12.67
N SER A 104 -14.40 -2.29 11.61
CA SER A 104 -13.86 -2.41 10.25
C SER A 104 -13.16 -1.13 9.81
N ILE A 105 -13.56 0.02 10.36
CA ILE A 105 -12.93 1.30 10.04
C ILE A 105 -11.55 1.45 10.70
N ASP A 106 -11.39 0.96 11.94
CA ASP A 106 -10.09 0.95 12.62
C ASP A 106 -9.12 0.04 11.84
N ALA A 107 -9.59 -1.16 11.44
CA ALA A 107 -8.81 -2.08 10.61
C ALA A 107 -8.42 -1.48 9.25
N PHE A 108 -9.32 -0.70 8.63
CA PHE A 108 -9.01 0.02 7.39
C PHE A 108 -7.94 1.09 7.60
N GLN A 109 -8.02 1.82 8.70
CA GLN A 109 -7.03 2.84 9.03
C GLN A 109 -5.65 2.23 9.30
N ASP A 110 -5.58 1.13 10.05
CA ASP A 110 -4.33 0.41 10.29
C ASP A 110 -3.72 -0.13 8.99
N PHE A 111 -4.59 -0.60 8.08
CA PHE A 111 -4.17 -1.02 6.75
C PHE A 111 -3.59 0.13 5.92
N VAL A 112 -4.24 1.31 5.92
CA VAL A 112 -3.71 2.52 5.26
C VAL A 112 -2.38 2.95 5.88
N ASN A 113 -2.28 2.94 7.21
CA ASN A 113 -1.05 3.28 7.94
C ASN A 113 0.11 2.36 7.54
N THR A 114 -0.15 1.06 7.48
CA THR A 114 0.84 0.06 7.07
C THR A 114 1.34 0.35 5.66
N ILE A 115 0.44 0.63 4.70
CA ILE A 115 0.82 0.95 3.32
C ILE A 115 1.69 2.20 3.25
N ILE A 116 1.34 3.24 3.99
CA ILE A 116 2.06 4.51 3.98
C ILE A 116 3.44 4.36 4.61
N SER A 117 3.53 3.65 5.74
CA SER A 117 4.82 3.30 6.37
C SER A 117 5.73 2.60 5.37
N VAL A 118 5.25 1.56 4.68
CA VAL A 118 6.03 0.84 3.67
C VAL A 118 6.56 1.75 2.56
N ILE A 119 5.74 2.68 2.09
CA ILE A 119 6.14 3.62 1.03
C ILE A 119 7.16 4.63 1.56
N GLU A 120 7.03 5.08 2.81
CA GLU A 120 7.98 5.99 3.46
C GLU A 120 9.31 5.30 3.76
N ASP A 121 9.28 4.08 4.29
CA ASP A 121 10.45 3.24 4.55
C ASP A 121 11.22 2.94 3.28
N ALA A 122 10.51 2.67 2.18
CA ALA A 122 11.11 2.51 0.86
C ALA A 122 11.84 3.78 0.40
N LYS A 123 11.23 4.96 0.58
CA LYS A 123 11.86 6.25 0.26
C LYS A 123 13.11 6.49 1.11
N PHE A 124 13.04 6.24 2.42
CA PHE A 124 14.16 6.43 3.34
C PHE A 124 15.31 5.48 3.02
N SER A 125 15.00 4.21 2.77
CA SER A 125 15.96 3.16 2.42
C SER A 125 16.38 3.20 0.95
N SER A 126 15.94 4.21 0.19
CA SER A 126 16.31 4.45 -1.22
C SER A 126 16.00 3.29 -2.17
N PHE A 127 15.04 2.42 -1.84
CA PHE A 127 14.53 1.38 -2.75
C PHE A 127 13.14 1.75 -3.28
N SER A 128 12.74 1.15 -4.40
CA SER A 128 11.43 1.41 -5.01
C SER A 128 10.41 0.38 -4.52
N CYS A 129 9.36 0.86 -3.86
CA CYS A 129 8.16 0.08 -3.58
C CYS A 129 6.96 0.72 -4.28
N SER A 130 6.32 -0.02 -5.18
CA SER A 130 5.07 0.46 -5.80
C SER A 130 3.92 0.42 -4.81
N LEU A 131 2.92 1.30 -4.95
CA LEU A 131 1.70 1.24 -4.14
C LEU A 131 1.07 -0.15 -4.15
N ARG A 132 1.05 -0.81 -5.31
CA ARG A 132 0.50 -2.17 -5.45
C ARG A 132 1.29 -3.20 -4.64
N SER A 133 2.62 -3.09 -4.63
CA SER A 133 3.47 -3.94 -3.79
C SER A 133 3.21 -3.68 -2.31
N ALA A 134 3.12 -2.41 -1.90
CA ALA A 134 2.79 -2.05 -0.52
C ALA A 134 1.42 -2.58 -0.08
N ILE A 135 0.40 -2.50 -0.94
CA ILE A 135 -0.92 -3.10 -0.72
C ILE A 135 -0.81 -4.61 -0.49
N VAL A 136 -0.12 -5.34 -1.39
CA VAL A 136 0.02 -6.80 -1.27
C VAL A 136 0.75 -7.18 0.02
N LEU A 137 1.82 -6.45 0.37
CA LEU A 137 2.56 -6.68 1.60
C LEU A 137 1.68 -6.44 2.84
N ALA A 138 0.96 -5.32 2.90
CA ALA A 138 0.07 -4.99 4.00
C ALA A 138 -1.09 -6.00 4.13
N GLN A 139 -1.66 -6.47 3.01
CA GLN A 139 -2.73 -7.47 3.03
C GLN A 139 -2.24 -8.83 3.54
N THR A 140 -1.00 -9.17 3.20
CA THR A 140 -0.43 -10.49 3.51
C THR A 140 0.11 -10.56 4.92
N TYR A 141 0.81 -9.50 5.36
CA TYR A 141 1.58 -9.52 6.60
C TYR A 141 1.05 -8.59 7.68
N GLY A 142 0.21 -7.60 7.35
CA GLY A 142 -0.28 -6.60 8.30
C GLY A 142 0.87 -5.95 9.07
N GLU A 143 0.80 -5.99 10.40
CA GLU A 143 1.84 -5.45 11.29
C GLU A 143 3.24 -6.09 11.09
N LYS A 144 3.31 -7.29 10.51
CA LYS A 144 4.60 -7.97 10.25
C LYS A 144 5.30 -7.48 8.99
N THR A 145 4.71 -6.56 8.22
CA THR A 145 5.32 -6.09 6.97
C THR A 145 6.72 -5.51 7.18
N GLU A 146 6.95 -4.75 8.25
CA GLU A 146 8.27 -4.18 8.57
C GLU A 146 9.32 -5.27 8.82
N THR A 147 8.96 -6.33 9.52
CA THR A 147 9.84 -7.49 9.76
C THR A 147 10.23 -8.17 8.45
N VAL A 148 9.29 -8.34 7.52
CA VAL A 148 9.56 -8.93 6.20
C VAL A 148 10.51 -8.05 5.39
N LEU A 149 10.29 -6.73 5.38
CA LEU A 149 11.18 -5.79 4.69
C LEU A 149 12.59 -5.79 5.30
N SER A 150 12.69 -5.86 6.61
CA SER A 150 13.98 -5.96 7.32
C SER A 150 14.72 -7.25 6.94
N SER A 151 14.03 -8.40 6.95
CA SER A 151 14.60 -9.68 6.49
C SER A 151 15.09 -9.60 5.04
N ILE A 152 14.34 -8.96 4.13
CA ILE A 152 14.79 -8.75 2.75
C ILE A 152 16.04 -7.88 2.69
N MET A 153 16.10 -6.80 3.47
CA MET A 153 17.24 -5.88 3.46
C MET A 153 18.51 -6.54 4.02
N GLU A 154 18.37 -7.34 5.07
CA GLU A 154 19.47 -8.08 5.71
C GLU A 154 20.02 -9.18 4.81
N ASN A 155 19.15 -9.89 4.07
CA ASN A 155 19.52 -11.04 3.25
C ASN A 155 19.54 -10.73 1.74
N ALA A 156 19.54 -9.45 1.36
CA ALA A 156 19.31 -9.00 -0.02
C ALA A 156 20.24 -9.66 -1.03
N GLU A 157 21.53 -9.78 -0.70
CA GLU A 157 22.54 -10.36 -1.60
C GLU A 157 22.30 -11.87 -1.81
N ASP A 158 22.10 -12.62 -0.72
CA ASP A 158 21.89 -14.06 -0.77
C ASP A 158 20.62 -14.42 -1.53
N ILE A 159 19.52 -13.72 -1.25
CA ILE A 159 18.26 -13.88 -1.99
C ILE A 159 18.47 -13.59 -3.48
N TYR A 160 19.21 -12.54 -3.81
CA TYR A 160 19.47 -12.17 -5.21
C TYR A 160 20.26 -13.25 -5.94
N TYR A 161 21.26 -13.84 -5.29
CA TYR A 161 22.01 -14.96 -5.85
C TYR A 161 21.12 -16.18 -6.10
N GLU A 162 20.27 -16.55 -5.12
CA GLU A 162 19.32 -17.64 -5.25
C GLU A 162 18.27 -17.38 -6.34
N THR A 163 17.85 -16.13 -6.51
CA THR A 163 16.76 -15.78 -7.45
C THR A 163 17.22 -15.69 -8.90
N LEU A 164 18.43 -15.19 -9.16
CA LEU A 164 18.86 -14.86 -10.52
C LEU A 164 20.03 -15.70 -11.05
N SER A 165 20.62 -16.58 -10.23
CA SER A 165 21.73 -17.48 -10.58
C SER A 165 22.90 -16.78 -11.31
N LYS A 166 23.02 -15.46 -11.20
CA LYS A 166 23.93 -14.62 -11.99
C LYS A 166 24.91 -13.90 -11.08
N LYS A 167 26.20 -14.18 -11.27
CA LYS A 167 27.34 -13.46 -10.69
C LYS A 167 27.54 -12.06 -11.29
N LYS A 168 26.49 -11.26 -11.48
CA LYS A 168 26.66 -9.86 -11.90
C LYS A 168 26.90 -9.00 -10.67
N PHE A 169 28.18 -8.91 -10.30
CA PHE A 169 28.69 -7.89 -9.39
C PHE A 169 28.45 -6.50 -10.00
N GLY A 170 27.83 -5.59 -9.23
CA GLY A 170 27.73 -4.17 -9.57
C GLY A 170 26.34 -3.54 -9.52
N GLU A 171 25.28 -4.28 -9.17
CA GLU A 171 23.98 -3.67 -8.88
C GLU A 171 23.95 -3.07 -7.46
N SER A 172 23.29 -1.92 -7.29
CA SER A 172 23.13 -1.33 -5.97
C SER A 172 22.19 -2.19 -5.12
N GLN A 173 22.50 -2.33 -3.83
CA GLN A 173 21.66 -3.07 -2.87
C GLN A 173 20.19 -2.61 -2.91
N THR A 174 19.95 -1.33 -3.14
CA THR A 174 18.59 -0.77 -3.31
C THR A 174 17.83 -1.31 -4.51
N LYS A 175 18.52 -1.55 -5.64
CA LYS A 175 17.91 -2.19 -6.82
C LYS A 175 17.60 -3.64 -6.51
N ILE A 176 18.53 -4.35 -5.86
CA ILE A 176 18.35 -5.73 -5.43
C ILE A 176 17.10 -5.86 -4.55
N VAL A 177 16.99 -5.05 -3.49
CA VAL A 177 15.80 -5.02 -2.61
C VAL A 177 14.52 -4.76 -3.40
N SER A 178 14.53 -3.80 -4.34
CA SER A 178 13.37 -3.51 -5.19
C SER A 178 12.96 -4.71 -6.05
N VAL A 179 13.93 -5.46 -6.56
CA VAL A 179 13.69 -6.69 -7.35
C VAL A 179 13.09 -7.77 -6.47
N ILE A 180 13.62 -7.96 -5.26
CA ILE A 180 13.15 -8.95 -4.30
C ILE A 180 11.72 -8.63 -3.84
N VAL A 181 11.42 -7.38 -3.48
CA VAL A 181 10.06 -6.95 -3.10
C VAL A 181 9.08 -7.20 -4.25
N ASN A 182 9.47 -6.90 -5.48
CA ASN A 182 8.65 -7.20 -6.66
C ASN A 182 8.47 -8.71 -6.88
N PHE A 183 9.51 -9.50 -6.69
CA PHE A 183 9.45 -10.95 -6.82
C PHE A 183 8.55 -11.56 -5.74
N LEU A 184 8.73 -11.16 -4.48
CA LEU A 184 7.91 -11.57 -3.34
C LEU A 184 6.42 -11.28 -3.62
N THR A 185 6.10 -10.04 -3.99
CA THR A 185 4.71 -9.60 -4.18
C THR A 185 4.03 -10.14 -5.43
N ARG A 186 4.79 -10.49 -6.48
CA ARG A 186 4.22 -10.95 -7.76
C ARG A 186 4.32 -12.44 -8.01
N LYS A 187 5.17 -13.16 -7.28
CA LYS A 187 5.46 -14.57 -7.52
C LYS A 187 5.31 -15.40 -6.25
N ILE A 188 6.12 -15.13 -5.23
CA ILE A 188 6.15 -15.94 -4.01
C ILE A 188 4.80 -15.92 -3.30
N ILE A 189 4.27 -14.72 -2.98
CA ILE A 189 2.99 -14.61 -2.27
C ILE A 189 1.84 -15.28 -3.06
N PRO A 190 1.63 -14.98 -4.35
CA PRO A 190 0.63 -15.68 -5.14
C PRO A 190 0.79 -17.20 -5.17
N ALA A 191 2.02 -17.72 -5.35
CA ALA A 191 2.24 -19.16 -5.39
C ALA A 191 1.99 -19.84 -4.04
N CYS A 192 2.39 -19.22 -2.93
CA CYS A 192 2.06 -19.70 -1.59
C CYS A 192 0.54 -19.74 -1.37
N GLN A 193 -0.19 -18.70 -1.81
CA GLN A 193 -1.64 -18.66 -1.74
C GLN A 193 -2.30 -19.77 -2.58
N GLU A 194 -1.80 -20.02 -3.80
CA GLU A 194 -2.28 -21.09 -4.68
C GLU A 194 -2.03 -22.49 -4.11
N THR A 195 -0.91 -22.70 -3.40
CA THR A 195 -0.58 -23.98 -2.76
C THR A 195 -1.17 -24.12 -1.34
N GLY A 196 -1.86 -23.09 -0.82
CA GLY A 196 -2.42 -23.08 0.52
C GLY A 196 -1.40 -23.00 1.66
N ILE A 197 -0.17 -22.58 1.36
CA ILE A 197 0.91 -22.40 2.34
C ILE A 197 0.96 -20.91 2.73
N LEU A 198 1.26 -20.62 3.99
CA LEU A 198 1.43 -19.25 4.45
C LEU A 198 2.69 -18.63 3.81
N PRO A 199 2.62 -17.39 3.29
CA PRO A 199 3.81 -16.72 2.79
C PRO A 199 4.88 -16.53 3.87
N PRO A 200 6.17 -16.62 3.49
CA PRO A 200 7.29 -16.60 4.42
C PRO A 200 7.45 -15.21 5.07
N VAL A 201 7.60 -15.17 6.39
CA VAL A 201 7.96 -13.93 7.12
C VAL A 201 9.46 -13.66 6.97
N ASP A 202 10.28 -14.70 7.12
CA ASP A 202 11.68 -14.67 6.74
C ASP A 202 11.81 -15.25 5.33
N ILE A 203 12.17 -14.41 4.38
CA ILE A 203 12.19 -14.79 2.97
C ILE A 203 13.22 -15.89 2.66
N MET A 204 14.27 -16.05 3.47
CA MET A 204 15.24 -17.14 3.30
C MET A 204 14.61 -18.52 3.50
N SER A 205 13.60 -18.63 4.37
CA SER A 205 12.84 -19.87 4.53
C SER A 205 12.20 -20.34 3.22
N PHE A 206 11.83 -19.39 2.33
CA PHE A 206 11.31 -19.74 1.02
C PHE A 206 12.30 -20.50 0.17
N PHE A 207 13.61 -20.31 0.34
CA PHE A 207 14.66 -20.94 -0.45
C PHE A 207 15.18 -22.23 0.21
N GLU A 208 15.25 -22.25 1.54
CA GLU A 208 15.92 -23.32 2.29
C GLU A 208 14.96 -24.41 2.78
N ASP A 209 13.72 -24.06 3.15
CA ASP A 209 12.82 -25.01 3.81
C ASP A 209 12.09 -25.90 2.78
N ALA A 210 12.15 -27.22 2.97
CA ALA A 210 11.48 -28.20 2.12
C ALA A 210 9.96 -28.00 2.05
N SER A 211 9.33 -27.38 3.06
CA SER A 211 7.89 -27.08 3.07
C SER A 211 7.48 -26.18 1.88
N TYR A 212 8.34 -25.26 1.46
CA TYR A 212 8.08 -24.36 0.33
C TYR A 212 8.44 -24.95 -1.04
N ALA A 213 8.88 -26.21 -1.12
CA ALA A 213 9.36 -26.81 -2.37
C ALA A 213 8.33 -26.72 -3.52
N GLN A 214 7.04 -26.89 -3.21
CA GLN A 214 5.96 -26.81 -4.20
C GLN A 214 5.75 -25.38 -4.72
N ALA A 215 5.68 -24.40 -3.82
CA ALA A 215 5.51 -22.99 -4.19
C ALA A 215 6.75 -22.46 -4.94
N ARG A 216 7.95 -22.87 -4.52
CA ARG A 216 9.22 -22.62 -5.23
C ARG A 216 9.15 -23.15 -6.66
N ALA A 217 8.78 -24.41 -6.85
CA ALA A 217 8.70 -25.02 -8.18
C ALA A 217 7.71 -24.29 -9.10
N ALA A 218 6.60 -23.76 -8.57
CA ALA A 218 5.64 -22.95 -9.31
C ALA A 218 6.19 -21.55 -9.68
N CYS A 219 7.09 -20.99 -8.87
CA CYS A 219 7.69 -19.67 -9.08
C CYS A 219 8.94 -19.68 -9.95
N MET A 220 9.76 -20.72 -9.82
CA MET A 220 11.14 -20.79 -10.29
C MET A 220 11.25 -21.86 -11.39
N HIS A 221 10.76 -21.54 -12.60
CA HIS A 221 11.05 -22.36 -13.78
C HIS A 221 12.46 -22.02 -14.32
N GLU A 222 13.22 -23.05 -14.71
CA GLU A 222 14.56 -22.88 -15.27
C GLU A 222 14.59 -21.84 -16.40
N GLY A 223 15.44 -20.82 -16.27
CA GLY A 223 15.69 -19.81 -17.31
C GLY A 223 14.80 -18.56 -17.27
N GLN A 224 13.89 -18.40 -16.30
CA GLN A 224 13.14 -17.15 -16.17
C GLN A 224 14.02 -16.01 -15.66
N GLN A 225 14.28 -15.03 -16.53
CA GLN A 225 14.79 -13.73 -16.10
C GLN A 225 13.64 -12.96 -15.47
N LEU A 226 13.81 -12.45 -14.25
CA LEU A 226 12.93 -11.41 -13.75
C LEU A 226 13.01 -10.25 -14.74
N ASN A 227 11.95 -10.05 -15.53
CA ASN A 227 11.81 -8.86 -16.34
C ASN A 227 11.78 -7.68 -15.36
N LEU A 228 12.95 -7.06 -15.18
CA LEU A 228 13.14 -5.77 -14.57
C LEU A 228 12.37 -4.78 -15.44
N VAL A 229 11.06 -4.68 -15.27
CA VAL A 229 10.35 -3.50 -15.73
C VAL A 229 10.95 -2.38 -14.88
N PRO A 230 11.69 -1.43 -15.47
CA PRO A 230 12.28 -0.35 -14.70
C PRO A 230 11.14 0.35 -13.96
N ALA A 231 11.25 0.41 -12.63
CA ALA A 231 10.37 1.25 -11.83
C ALA A 231 10.68 2.70 -12.21
N GLY A 232 9.97 3.24 -13.20
CA GLY A 232 10.06 4.64 -13.61
C GLY A 232 10.36 4.85 -15.09
N SER A 233 9.32 4.82 -15.91
CA SER A 233 9.15 5.87 -16.92
C SER A 233 8.01 6.78 -16.45
N ILE A 234 8.21 7.41 -15.29
CA ILE A 234 7.54 8.68 -15.00
C ILE A 234 8.40 9.70 -15.73
N THR A 235 7.96 10.08 -16.92
CA THR A 235 8.49 11.26 -17.60
C THR A 235 8.38 12.45 -16.64
N PRO A 236 9.45 13.23 -16.42
CA PRO A 236 9.32 14.49 -15.74
C PRO A 236 8.58 15.44 -16.68
N GLU A 237 7.27 15.61 -16.47
CA GLU A 237 6.59 16.82 -16.91
C GLU A 237 7.06 17.96 -16.01
N GLY A 238 8.00 18.72 -16.55
CA GLY A 238 8.42 20.04 -16.13
C GLY A 238 9.52 20.43 -17.10
N SER A 239 9.48 21.54 -17.82
CA SER A 239 8.65 22.76 -17.77
C SER A 239 9.31 23.65 -18.82
N TYR A 240 8.60 24.44 -19.63
CA TYR A 240 9.13 25.74 -20.06
C TYR A 240 7.98 26.65 -20.49
N TYR A 241 7.73 27.67 -19.67
CA TYR A 241 7.17 28.94 -20.10
C TYR A 241 8.15 29.57 -21.11
N GLY A 242 7.64 30.09 -22.22
CA GLY A 242 8.42 30.89 -23.17
C GLY A 242 7.50 31.50 -24.21
N ASP A 243 7.15 32.77 -23.96
CA ASP A 243 6.92 33.86 -24.91
C ASP A 243 6.23 33.58 -26.25
N GLU A 244 5.00 34.07 -26.40
CA GLU A 244 4.60 35.17 -27.32
C GLU A 244 3.17 35.65 -27.00
#